data_AF-G0N3W9-F1
#
_entry.id   AF-G0N3W9-F1
#
_cell.length_a   1.000
_cell.length_b   1.000
_cell.length_c   1.000
_cell.angle_alpha   90.00
_cell.angle_beta   90.00
_cell.angle_gamma   90.00
#
_symmetry.space_group_name_H-M   'P 1'
#
loop_
_entity.id
_entity.type
_entity.pdbx_description
1 polymer ?
#
loop_
_entity_poly.entity_id
_entity_poly.type
_entity_poly.pdbx_seq_one_letter_code
_entity_poly.pdbx_strand_id
1 'polypeptide(L)'
;MSNNLTCAAVAELNHLASLNFILFQFVDLTTAAITFIFTYFAAKVLFKLSIFQNSTKILLVLNLLYAVMYQFTYGIEAVIIIYKHFYKQDYPCELLQLESDCAFSMKSLLCCTSGMIYCQTGLIIERTFATFLRDYKGTKSLIVGSSIAVIVLLLSALTGPIIYWDDPLSGAILACFVFPKQSATRSTVYFFVVTGITLFNLATSIFLNKYNAKLEYQPSHSSLCSSPSSSPTVSPKPNLIDPKSSLASQPPNRPKKNTLLK
;
A
#
# COMPACT_ATOMS: atom_id res chain seq x y z
N MET A 1 42.25 -4.03 -27.43
CA MET A 1 41.63 -2.73 -27.12
C MET A 1 40.75 -2.97 -25.90
N SER A 2 41.28 -2.67 -24.71
CA SER A 2 40.55 -2.88 -23.46
C SER A 2 39.48 -1.79 -23.36
N ASN A 3 38.30 -2.05 -23.92
CA ASN A 3 37.17 -1.14 -23.78
C ASN A 3 36.79 -1.15 -22.30
N ASN A 4 37.10 -0.06 -21.59
CA ASN A 4 36.56 0.18 -20.26
C ASN A 4 35.05 0.31 -20.42
N LEU A 5 34.34 -0.78 -20.12
CA LEU A 5 32.91 -0.93 -20.35
C LEU A 5 32.08 0.15 -19.63
N THR A 6 32.63 0.74 -18.56
CA THR A 6 32.04 1.78 -17.74
C THR A 6 32.24 3.21 -18.26
N CYS A 7 32.98 3.40 -19.37
CA CYS A 7 33.13 4.72 -19.98
C CYS A 7 31.88 5.14 -20.76
N ALA A 8 31.29 6.25 -20.31
CA ALA A 8 30.15 6.89 -20.95
C ALA A 8 30.51 7.39 -22.36
N ALA A 9 29.63 7.11 -23.33
CA ALA A 9 29.67 7.79 -24.61
C ALA A 9 29.24 9.26 -24.46
N VAL A 10 29.63 10.11 -25.41
CA VAL A 10 29.27 11.54 -25.42
C VAL A 10 27.74 11.75 -25.36
N ALA A 11 26.96 10.85 -25.97
CA ALA A 11 25.50 10.89 -25.92
C ALA A 11 24.95 10.67 -24.49
N GLU A 12 25.51 9.71 -23.74
CA GLU A 12 25.15 9.43 -22.34
C GLU A 12 25.53 10.60 -21.43
N LEU A 13 26.70 11.21 -21.69
CA LEU A 13 27.17 12.38 -20.96
C LEU A 13 26.23 13.58 -21.16
N ASN A 14 25.81 13.82 -22.42
CA ASN A 14 24.87 14.89 -22.75
C ASN A 14 23.47 14.63 -22.17
N HIS A 15 23.06 13.37 -22.07
CA HIS A 15 21.80 12.99 -21.43
C HIS A 15 21.84 13.27 -19.92
N LEU A 16 22.91 12.85 -19.23
CA LEU A 16 23.09 13.12 -17.80
C LEU A 16 23.24 14.62 -17.49
N ALA A 17 23.87 15.37 -18.39
CA ALA A 17 24.02 16.83 -18.27
C ALA A 17 22.72 17.60 -18.56
N SER A 18 21.67 16.93 -19.05
CA SER A 18 20.41 17.58 -19.38
C SER A 18 19.68 18.05 -18.12
N LEU A 19 19.33 19.34 -18.08
CA LEU A 19 18.52 19.92 -17.00
C LEU A 19 17.19 19.19 -16.82
N ASN A 20 16.57 18.72 -17.90
CA ASN A 20 15.33 17.97 -17.83
C ASN A 20 15.52 16.70 -17.00
N PHE A 21 16.61 15.97 -17.26
CA PHE A 21 16.90 14.72 -16.57
C PHE A 21 17.09 14.94 -15.06
N ILE A 22 17.81 15.99 -14.67
CA ILE A 22 18.02 16.35 -13.26
C ILE A 22 16.72 16.79 -12.58
N LEU A 23 15.92 17.61 -13.25
CA LEU A 23 14.64 18.07 -12.73
C LEU A 23 13.72 16.88 -12.43
N PHE A 24 13.70 15.86 -13.30
CA PHE A 24 12.98 14.61 -13.03
C PHE A 24 13.49 13.91 -11.77
N GLN A 25 14.80 13.85 -11.53
CA GLN A 25 15.34 13.25 -10.29
C GLN A 25 14.87 13.99 -9.02
N PHE A 26 14.79 15.32 -9.06
CA PHE A 26 14.24 16.09 -7.94
C PHE A 26 12.74 15.87 -7.73
N VAL A 27 11.98 15.72 -8.82
CA VAL A 27 10.57 15.33 -8.77
C VAL A 27 10.42 13.95 -8.14
N ASP A 28 11.29 13.00 -8.48
CA ASP A 28 11.29 11.64 -7.93
C ASP A 28 11.59 11.65 -6.43
N LEU A 29 12.58 12.44 -5.98
CA LEU A 29 12.88 12.60 -4.55
C LEU A 29 11.72 13.25 -3.77
N THR A 30 11.08 14.26 -4.36
CA THR A 30 9.90 14.90 -3.77
C THR A 30 8.76 13.90 -3.66
N THR A 31 8.53 13.10 -4.70
CA THR A 31 7.53 12.03 -4.73
C THR A 31 7.81 10.96 -3.67
N ALA A 32 9.08 10.58 -3.49
CA ALA A 32 9.48 9.65 -2.44
C ALA A 32 9.16 10.22 -1.05
N ALA A 33 9.56 11.47 -0.76
CA ALA A 33 9.29 12.13 0.52
C ALA A 33 7.79 12.21 0.83
N ILE A 34 6.97 12.62 -0.14
CA ILE A 34 5.51 12.63 -0.05
C ILE A 34 5.00 11.21 0.28
N THR A 35 5.47 10.20 -0.45
CA THR A 35 5.02 8.81 -0.24
C THR A 35 5.34 8.31 1.17
N PHE A 36 6.51 8.61 1.74
CA PHE A 36 6.83 8.24 3.12
C PHE A 36 5.88 8.90 4.13
N ILE A 37 5.61 10.21 3.97
CA ILE A 37 4.71 10.96 4.85
C ILE A 37 3.29 10.37 4.78
N PHE A 38 2.75 10.20 3.56
CA PHE A 38 1.40 9.66 3.38
C PHE A 38 1.29 8.21 3.82
N THR A 39 2.33 7.40 3.63
CA THR A 39 2.33 6.01 4.13
C THR A 39 2.25 5.95 5.65
N TYR A 40 2.96 6.84 6.35
CA TYR A 40 2.85 6.95 7.81
C TYR A 40 1.42 7.29 8.26
N PHE A 41 0.81 8.30 7.63
CA PHE A 41 -0.58 8.65 7.93
C PHE A 41 -1.55 7.52 7.58
N ALA A 42 -1.39 6.87 6.42
CA ALA A 42 -2.21 5.76 5.97
C ALA A 42 -2.12 4.57 6.94
N ALA A 43 -0.92 4.21 7.39
CA ALA A 43 -0.72 3.16 8.39
C ALA A 43 -1.45 3.52 9.70
N LYS A 44 -1.28 4.75 10.20
CA LYS A 44 -1.97 5.21 11.42
C LYS A 44 -3.50 5.11 11.30
N VAL A 45 -4.06 5.50 10.16
CA VAL A 45 -5.51 5.38 9.88
C VAL A 45 -5.93 3.91 9.79
N LEU A 46 -5.17 3.08 9.10
CA LEU A 46 -5.44 1.66 8.89
C LEU A 46 -5.49 0.88 10.21
N PHE A 47 -4.58 1.17 11.14
CA PHE A 47 -4.57 0.54 12.46
C PHE A 47 -5.63 1.09 13.40
N LYS A 48 -6.02 2.37 13.28
CA LYS A 48 -7.04 2.99 14.14
C LYS A 48 -8.48 2.66 13.74
N LEU A 49 -8.76 2.49 12.44
CA LEU A 49 -10.11 2.19 11.98
C LEU A 49 -10.45 0.71 12.17
N SER A 50 -11.52 0.42 12.92
CA SER A 50 -12.07 -0.93 13.09
C SER A 50 -12.93 -1.40 11.91
N ILE A 51 -13.21 -0.51 10.95
CA ILE A 51 -14.12 -0.76 9.81
C ILE A 51 -13.50 -1.78 8.83
N PHE A 52 -12.18 -1.80 8.69
CA PHE A 52 -11.53 -2.76 7.81
C PHE A 52 -11.44 -4.13 8.45
N GLN A 53 -11.85 -5.15 7.70
CA GLN A 53 -11.64 -6.54 8.07
C GLN A 53 -10.14 -6.85 8.16
N ASN A 54 -9.74 -7.73 9.08
CA ASN A 54 -8.33 -8.03 9.31
C ASN A 54 -7.61 -8.55 8.05
N SER A 55 -8.34 -9.26 7.18
CA SER A 55 -7.89 -9.68 5.84
C SER A 55 -7.47 -8.51 4.96
N THR A 56 -8.34 -7.52 4.80
CA THR A 56 -8.09 -6.31 4.02
C THR A 56 -6.93 -5.50 4.60
N LYS A 57 -6.83 -5.44 5.94
CA LYS A 57 -5.72 -4.75 6.62
C LYS A 57 -4.37 -5.36 6.25
N ILE A 58 -4.25 -6.69 6.19
CA ILE A 58 -3.00 -7.37 5.81
C ILE A 58 -2.60 -6.99 4.38
N LEU A 59 -3.53 -7.06 3.42
CA LEU A 59 -3.26 -6.70 2.02
C LEU A 59 -2.90 -5.22 1.85
N LEU A 60 -3.55 -4.33 2.59
CA LEU A 60 -3.24 -2.89 2.58
C LEU A 60 -1.88 -2.59 3.21
N VAL A 61 -1.54 -3.21 4.35
CA VAL A 61 -0.20 -3.09 4.96
C VAL A 61 0.86 -3.58 3.98
N LEU A 62 0.64 -4.75 3.36
CA LEU A 62 1.57 -5.32 2.40
C LEU A 62 1.78 -4.38 1.19
N ASN A 63 0.70 -3.79 0.67
CA ASN A 63 0.78 -2.80 -0.41
C ASN A 63 1.59 -1.55 -0.01
N LEU A 64 1.37 -1.03 1.20
CA LEU A 64 2.13 0.10 1.74
C LEU A 64 3.62 -0.23 1.90
N LEU A 65 3.95 -1.45 2.34
CA LEU A 65 5.33 -1.91 2.43
C LEU A 65 6.01 -1.95 1.06
N TYR A 66 5.34 -2.48 0.03
CA TYR A 66 5.89 -2.45 -1.33
C TYR A 66 6.09 -1.03 -1.87
N ALA A 67 5.15 -0.12 -1.61
CA ALA A 67 5.28 1.28 -2.03
C ALA A 67 6.48 1.96 -1.38
N VAL A 68 6.68 1.73 -0.08
CA VAL A 68 7.83 2.26 0.69
C VAL A 68 9.15 1.67 0.16
N MET A 69 9.21 0.36 -0.05
CA MET A 69 10.42 -0.30 -0.57
C MET A 69 10.76 0.16 -2.00
N TYR A 70 9.74 0.35 -2.85
CA TYR A 70 9.90 0.90 -4.19
C TYR A 70 10.51 2.31 -4.14
N GLN A 71 9.89 3.21 -3.37
CA GLN A 71 10.34 4.60 -3.26
C GLN A 71 11.70 4.73 -2.58
N PHE A 72 12.01 3.86 -1.62
CA PHE A 72 13.33 3.80 -1.00
C PHE A 72 14.41 3.40 -2.02
N THR A 73 14.18 2.33 -2.77
CA THR A 73 15.12 1.85 -3.80
C THR A 73 15.31 2.91 -4.89
N TYR A 74 14.21 3.47 -5.40
CA TYR A 74 14.25 4.49 -6.45
C TYR A 74 14.85 5.82 -5.96
N GLY A 75 14.60 6.19 -4.70
CA GLY A 75 15.19 7.37 -4.08
C GLY A 75 16.71 7.29 -3.92
N ILE A 76 17.25 6.13 -3.58
CA ILE A 76 18.72 5.92 -3.54
C ILE A 76 19.33 6.15 -4.93
N GLU A 77 18.73 5.56 -5.98
CA GLU A 77 19.19 5.73 -7.35
C GLU A 77 19.13 7.19 -7.80
N ALA A 78 18.06 7.91 -7.45
CA ALA A 78 17.92 9.33 -7.76
C ALA A 78 19.02 10.19 -7.09
N VAL A 79 19.35 9.91 -5.82
CA VAL A 79 20.47 10.58 -5.12
C VAL A 79 21.81 10.28 -5.80
N ILE A 80 22.05 9.02 -6.17
CA ILE A 80 23.28 8.62 -6.86
C ILE A 80 23.42 9.37 -8.20
N ILE A 81 22.35 9.50 -8.96
CA ILE A 81 22.36 10.21 -10.25
C ILE A 81 22.64 11.69 -10.06
N ILE A 82 22.00 12.34 -9.09
CA ILE A 82 22.26 13.75 -8.75
C ILE A 82 23.71 13.94 -8.33
N TYR A 83 24.25 13.04 -7.50
CA TYR A 83 25.65 13.06 -7.10
C TYR A 83 26.59 12.93 -8.30
N LYS A 84 26.31 11.98 -9.22
CA LYS A 84 27.10 11.80 -10.44
C LYS A 84 27.07 13.05 -11.32
N HIS A 85 25.91 13.67 -11.46
CA HIS A 85 25.75 14.90 -12.23
C HIS A 85 26.65 16.03 -11.69
N PHE A 86 26.63 16.30 -10.38
CA PHE A 86 27.39 17.43 -9.83
C PHE A 86 28.89 17.17 -9.61
N TYR A 87 29.29 15.91 -9.33
CA TYR A 87 30.64 15.61 -8.86
C TYR A 87 31.45 14.67 -9.76
N LYS A 88 30.81 13.97 -10.71
CA LYS A 88 31.47 12.95 -11.56
C LYS A 88 31.37 13.24 -13.05
N GLN A 89 30.89 14.42 -13.45
CA GLN A 89 30.74 14.79 -14.85
C GLN A 89 32.10 14.81 -15.60
N ASP A 90 33.19 15.14 -14.90
CA ASP A 90 34.55 15.16 -15.47
C ASP A 90 35.20 13.76 -15.56
N TYR A 91 34.57 12.72 -14.99
CA TYR A 91 35.10 11.36 -14.91
C TYR A 91 34.18 10.37 -15.66
N PRO A 92 34.20 10.37 -17.01
CA PRO A 92 33.25 9.61 -17.83
C PRO A 92 33.32 8.08 -17.63
N CYS A 93 34.45 7.56 -17.15
CA CYS A 93 34.67 6.13 -16.91
C CYS A 93 34.19 5.62 -15.54
N GLU A 94 33.74 6.52 -14.68
CA GLU A 94 33.11 6.19 -13.39
C GLU A 94 31.60 6.45 -13.41
N LEU A 95 31.04 6.82 -14.58
CA LEU A 95 29.67 7.26 -14.71
C LEU A 95 28.69 6.10 -14.87
N LEU A 96 29.04 5.11 -15.69
CA LEU A 96 28.23 3.90 -15.87
C LEU A 96 28.56 2.88 -14.79
N GLN A 97 27.51 2.21 -14.31
CA GLN A 97 27.62 1.07 -13.39
C GLN A 97 27.46 -0.23 -14.18
N LEU A 98 28.09 -1.30 -13.71
CA LEU A 98 27.83 -2.62 -14.28
C LEU A 98 26.38 -3.01 -14.03
N GLU A 99 25.77 -3.67 -15.00
CA GLU A 99 24.44 -4.24 -14.86
C GLU A 99 24.38 -5.23 -13.67
N SER A 100 25.46 -5.98 -13.42
CA SER A 100 25.58 -6.90 -12.29
C SER A 100 25.42 -6.22 -10.92
N ASP A 101 25.92 -5.00 -10.77
CA ASP A 101 25.84 -4.24 -9.52
C ASP A 101 24.42 -3.71 -9.32
N CYS A 102 23.74 -3.38 -10.43
CA CYS A 102 22.35 -2.93 -10.45
C CYS A 102 21.31 -4.06 -10.36
N ALA A 103 21.74 -5.32 -10.46
CA ALA A 103 20.85 -6.48 -10.49
C ALA A 103 19.87 -6.52 -9.31
N PHE A 104 20.37 -6.19 -8.12
CA PHE A 104 19.59 -6.17 -6.90
C PHE A 104 18.53 -5.05 -6.93
N SER A 105 18.92 -3.82 -7.27
CA SER A 105 18.01 -2.68 -7.40
C SER A 105 16.89 -2.98 -8.41
N MET A 106 17.23 -3.50 -9.59
CA MET A 106 16.23 -3.83 -10.62
C MET A 106 15.25 -4.92 -10.18
N LYS A 107 15.76 -6.02 -9.62
CA LYS A 107 14.91 -7.11 -9.14
C LYS A 107 14.00 -6.63 -8.00
N SER A 108 14.52 -5.79 -7.11
CA SER A 108 13.75 -5.15 -6.05
C SER A 108 12.64 -4.26 -6.61
N LEU A 109 12.94 -3.39 -7.58
CA LEU A 109 11.95 -2.52 -8.23
C LEU A 109 10.83 -3.34 -8.89
N LEU A 110 11.17 -4.35 -9.68
CA LEU A 110 10.18 -5.23 -10.33
C LEU A 110 9.33 -6.01 -9.32
N CYS A 111 9.95 -6.50 -8.25
CA CYS A 111 9.25 -7.16 -7.15
C CYS A 111 8.24 -6.20 -6.52
N CYS A 112 8.65 -4.98 -6.17
CA CYS A 112 7.79 -4.01 -5.52
C CYS A 112 6.66 -3.52 -6.44
N THR A 113 6.95 -3.22 -7.71
CA THR A 113 5.93 -2.82 -8.69
C THR A 113 4.89 -3.92 -8.88
N SER A 114 5.33 -5.16 -9.11
CA SER A 114 4.43 -6.30 -9.23
C SER A 114 3.62 -6.52 -7.96
N GLY A 115 4.27 -6.43 -6.80
CA GLY A 115 3.65 -6.57 -5.49
C GLY A 115 2.52 -5.59 -5.27
N MET A 116 2.72 -4.31 -5.61
CA MET A 116 1.65 -3.30 -5.52
C MET A 116 0.44 -3.64 -6.40
N ILE A 117 0.68 -4.09 -7.63
CA ILE A 117 -0.37 -4.40 -8.60
C ILE A 117 -1.14 -5.67 -8.19
N TYR A 118 -0.43 -6.71 -7.77
CA TYR A 118 -1.04 -7.94 -7.27
C TYR A 118 -1.80 -7.70 -5.96
N CYS A 119 -1.31 -6.83 -5.06
CA CYS A 119 -2.05 -6.39 -3.89
C CYS A 119 -3.39 -5.73 -4.28
N GLN A 120 -3.38 -4.83 -5.25
CA GLN A 120 -4.61 -4.18 -5.74
C GLN A 120 -5.60 -5.19 -6.32
N THR A 121 -5.13 -6.13 -7.16
CA THR A 121 -5.97 -7.22 -7.68
C THR A 121 -6.50 -8.09 -6.55
N GLY A 122 -5.67 -8.41 -5.57
CA GLY A 122 -6.06 -9.18 -4.38
C GLY A 122 -7.14 -8.50 -3.55
N LEU A 123 -7.07 -7.18 -3.37
CA LEU A 123 -8.11 -6.39 -2.69
C LEU A 123 -9.43 -6.39 -3.45
N ILE A 124 -9.39 -6.34 -4.78
CA ILE A 124 -10.59 -6.43 -5.62
C ILE A 124 -11.24 -7.80 -5.45
N ILE A 125 -10.44 -8.87 -5.57
CA ILE A 125 -10.90 -10.26 -5.39
C ILE A 125 -11.51 -10.46 -4.00
N GLU A 126 -10.83 -9.97 -2.95
CA GLU A 126 -11.32 -10.06 -1.58
C GLU A 126 -12.69 -9.37 -1.42
N ARG A 127 -12.84 -8.17 -1.98
CA ARG A 127 -14.10 -7.43 -1.97
C ARG A 127 -15.19 -8.15 -2.75
N THR A 128 -14.87 -8.72 -3.90
CA THR A 128 -15.82 -9.53 -4.69
C THR A 128 -16.33 -10.72 -3.86
N PHE A 129 -15.45 -11.45 -3.18
CA PHE A 129 -15.87 -12.54 -2.30
C PHE A 129 -16.72 -12.05 -1.13
N ALA A 130 -16.36 -10.92 -0.50
CA ALA A 130 -17.14 -10.34 0.58
C ALA A 130 -18.56 -9.91 0.13
N THR A 131 -18.72 -9.47 -1.12
CA THR A 131 -20.03 -9.10 -1.68
C THR A 131 -20.90 -10.32 -2.00
N PHE A 132 -20.32 -11.40 -2.52
CA PHE A 132 -21.09 -12.57 -2.95
C PHE A 132 -21.33 -13.61 -1.84
N LEU A 133 -20.47 -13.70 -0.80
CA LEU A 133 -20.65 -14.62 0.32
C LEU A 133 -21.31 -13.94 1.53
N ARG A 134 -22.56 -14.32 1.83
CA ARG A 134 -23.34 -13.80 2.98
C ARG A 134 -22.69 -14.04 4.36
N ASP A 135 -21.89 -15.09 4.52
CA ASP A 135 -21.20 -15.46 5.78
C ASP A 135 -19.69 -15.19 5.77
N TYR A 136 -19.24 -14.16 5.03
CA TYR A 136 -17.84 -13.77 4.96
C TYR A 136 -17.38 -13.00 6.23
N LYS A 137 -17.35 -13.67 7.39
CA LYS A 137 -16.89 -13.06 8.67
C LYS A 137 -15.95 -13.98 9.45
N GLY A 138 -15.16 -13.37 10.34
CA GLY A 138 -14.25 -14.07 11.25
C GLY A 138 -13.12 -14.82 10.53
N THR A 139 -12.96 -16.10 10.87
CA THR A 139 -11.84 -16.95 10.43
C THR A 139 -11.80 -17.17 8.91
N LYS A 140 -12.95 -17.30 8.24
CA LYS A 140 -13.00 -17.58 6.78
C LYS A 140 -12.39 -16.43 5.97
N SER A 141 -12.72 -15.21 6.32
CA SER A 141 -12.18 -14.02 5.67
C SER A 141 -10.68 -13.87 5.93
N LEU A 142 -10.23 -14.14 7.16
CA LEU A 142 -8.80 -14.09 7.49
C LEU A 142 -8.00 -15.13 6.71
N ILE A 143 -8.52 -16.34 6.55
CA ILE A 143 -7.91 -17.38 5.71
C ILE A 143 -7.81 -16.92 4.25
N VAL A 144 -8.91 -16.41 3.68
CA VAL A 144 -8.92 -15.94 2.29
C VAL A 144 -7.93 -14.78 2.11
N GLY A 145 -7.99 -13.74 2.93
CA GLY A 145 -7.06 -12.60 2.84
C GLY A 145 -5.59 -12.99 3.03
N SER A 146 -5.31 -13.88 3.98
CA SER A 146 -3.96 -14.41 4.20
C SER A 146 -3.47 -15.25 3.02
N SER A 147 -4.33 -16.11 2.45
CA SER A 147 -3.98 -16.91 1.27
C SER A 147 -3.66 -16.04 0.05
N ILE A 148 -4.45 -14.98 -0.18
CA ILE A 148 -4.18 -14.00 -1.25
C ILE A 148 -2.85 -13.29 -0.98
N ALA A 149 -2.60 -12.84 0.25
CA ALA A 149 -1.34 -12.17 0.61
C ALA A 149 -0.10 -13.07 0.39
N VAL A 150 -0.19 -14.36 0.73
CA VAL A 150 0.88 -15.34 0.47
C VAL A 150 1.11 -15.52 -1.03
N ILE A 151 0.04 -15.64 -1.82
CA ILE A 151 0.14 -15.74 -3.28
C ILE A 151 0.79 -14.47 -3.85
N VAL A 152 0.38 -13.29 -3.39
CA VAL A 152 0.95 -12.02 -3.81
C VAL A 152 2.45 -11.95 -3.51
N LEU A 153 2.87 -12.34 -2.30
CA LEU A 153 4.28 -12.39 -1.89
C LEU A 153 5.11 -13.35 -2.77
N LEU A 154 4.56 -14.52 -3.09
CA LEU A 154 5.26 -15.50 -3.93
C LEU A 154 5.39 -14.98 -5.37
N LEU A 155 4.30 -14.48 -5.96
CA LEU A 155 4.31 -14.01 -7.33
C LEU A 155 5.23 -12.78 -7.48
N SER A 156 5.18 -11.82 -6.57
CA SER A 156 6.04 -10.63 -6.62
C SER A 156 7.53 -10.99 -6.48
N ALA A 157 7.88 -11.90 -5.56
CA ALA A 157 9.25 -12.35 -5.35
C ALA A 157 9.80 -13.11 -6.57
N LEU A 158 8.94 -13.82 -7.30
CA LEU A 158 9.33 -14.57 -8.51
C LEU A 158 9.44 -13.69 -9.76
N THR A 159 8.73 -12.55 -9.84
CA THR A 159 8.72 -11.71 -11.05
C THR A 159 10.13 -11.28 -11.48
N GLY A 160 10.92 -10.72 -10.57
CA GLY A 160 12.27 -10.25 -10.87
C GLY A 160 13.19 -11.35 -11.40
N PRO A 161 13.34 -12.48 -10.68
CA PRO A 161 14.09 -13.64 -11.14
C PRO A 161 13.62 -14.20 -12.49
N ILE A 162 12.32 -14.24 -12.76
CA ILE A 162 11.77 -14.75 -14.04
C ILE A 162 12.17 -13.86 -15.21
N ILE A 163 12.11 -12.54 -15.03
CA ILE A 163 12.45 -11.58 -16.10
C ILE A 163 13.94 -11.70 -16.48
N TYR A 164 14.81 -11.86 -15.49
CA TYR A 164 16.27 -11.89 -15.66
C TYR A 164 16.89 -13.29 -15.68
N TRP A 165 16.09 -14.35 -15.84
CA TRP A 165 16.51 -15.73 -15.60
C TRP A 165 17.75 -16.18 -16.40
N ASP A 166 17.94 -15.66 -17.63
CA ASP A 166 19.05 -16.03 -18.53
C ASP A 166 19.95 -14.85 -18.91
N ASP A 167 19.90 -13.76 -18.15
CA ASP A 167 20.64 -12.54 -18.49
C ASP A 167 22.02 -12.55 -17.80
N PRO A 168 23.13 -12.53 -18.57
CA PRO A 168 24.47 -12.49 -18.01
C PRO A 168 24.83 -11.15 -17.35
N LEU A 169 23.99 -10.11 -17.48
CA LEU A 169 24.19 -8.78 -16.88
C LEU A 169 25.61 -8.23 -17.15
N SER A 170 26.09 -8.45 -18.37
CA SER A 170 27.46 -8.14 -18.77
C SER A 170 27.62 -6.73 -19.36
N GLY A 171 26.58 -5.91 -19.36
CA GLY A 171 26.61 -4.54 -19.86
C GLY A 171 26.93 -3.50 -18.78
N ALA A 172 26.94 -2.24 -19.21
CA ALA A 172 27.07 -1.09 -18.32
C ALA A 172 25.94 -0.10 -18.62
N ILE A 173 25.35 0.45 -17.56
CA ILE A 173 24.17 1.31 -17.61
C ILE A 173 24.38 2.57 -16.79
N LEU A 174 23.74 3.66 -17.22
CA LEU A 174 23.85 4.95 -16.55
C LEU A 174 23.13 4.97 -15.19
N ALA A 175 22.00 4.25 -15.10
CA ALA A 175 21.15 4.20 -13.93
C ALA A 175 20.53 2.80 -13.76
N CYS A 176 20.43 2.31 -12.53
CA CYS A 176 19.95 0.96 -12.23
C CYS A 176 18.44 0.75 -12.45
N PHE A 177 17.69 1.75 -12.92
CA PHE A 177 16.31 1.59 -13.38
C PHE A 177 16.19 1.33 -14.89
N VAL A 178 17.29 1.37 -15.64
CA VAL A 178 17.30 1.12 -17.09
C VAL A 178 17.47 -0.37 -17.37
N PHE A 179 16.51 -0.99 -18.04
CA PHE A 179 16.58 -2.43 -18.33
C PHE A 179 17.78 -2.82 -19.21
N PRO A 180 18.47 -3.92 -18.89
CA PRO A 180 19.55 -4.44 -19.73
C PRO A 180 19.00 -4.87 -21.09
N LYS A 181 19.82 -4.72 -22.12
CA LYS A 181 19.40 -4.91 -23.52
C LYS A 181 18.92 -6.34 -23.79
N GLN A 182 19.52 -7.33 -23.16
CA GLN A 182 19.21 -8.75 -23.39
C GLN A 182 17.85 -9.15 -22.80
N SER A 183 17.45 -8.57 -21.66
CA SER A 183 16.12 -8.74 -21.09
C SER A 183 15.08 -7.73 -21.59
N ALA A 184 15.44 -6.78 -22.47
CA ALA A 184 14.55 -5.70 -22.88
C ALA A 184 13.20 -6.18 -23.42
N THR A 185 13.17 -7.20 -24.28
CA THR A 185 11.92 -7.76 -24.83
C THR A 185 11.02 -8.35 -23.73
N ARG A 186 11.60 -9.11 -22.79
CA ARG A 186 10.86 -9.72 -21.67
C ARG A 186 10.30 -8.62 -20.75
N SER A 187 11.11 -7.61 -20.45
CA SER A 187 10.68 -6.44 -19.67
C SER A 187 9.57 -5.66 -20.36
N THR A 188 9.65 -5.45 -21.68
CA THR A 188 8.59 -4.78 -22.45
C THR A 188 7.27 -5.56 -22.41
N VAL A 189 7.31 -6.88 -22.59
CA VAL A 189 6.12 -7.73 -22.46
C VAL A 189 5.55 -7.63 -21.05
N TYR A 190 6.40 -7.69 -20.03
CA TYR A 190 5.99 -7.49 -18.63
C TYR A 190 5.28 -6.14 -18.43
N PHE A 191 5.84 -5.04 -18.97
CA PHE A 191 5.19 -3.73 -18.88
C PHE A 191 3.81 -3.72 -19.50
N PHE A 192 3.65 -4.26 -20.72
CA PHE A 192 2.33 -4.31 -21.36
C PHE A 192 1.31 -5.10 -20.55
N VAL A 193 1.70 -6.27 -20.03
CA VAL A 193 0.84 -7.11 -19.20
C VAL A 193 0.45 -6.38 -17.91
N VAL A 194 1.43 -5.80 -17.21
CA VAL A 194 1.21 -5.11 -15.95
C VAL A 194 0.39 -3.83 -16.12
N THR A 195 0.63 -3.06 -17.18
CA THR A 195 -0.21 -1.92 -17.54
C THR A 195 -1.65 -2.36 -17.80
N GLY A 196 -1.85 -3.45 -18.54
CA GLY A 196 -3.18 -4.04 -18.77
C GLY A 196 -3.89 -4.42 -17.47
N ILE A 197 -3.20 -5.12 -16.56
CA ILE A 197 -3.75 -5.50 -15.24
C ILE A 197 -4.07 -4.25 -14.41
N THR A 198 -3.20 -3.24 -14.43
CA THR A 198 -3.40 -1.99 -13.68
C THR A 198 -4.64 -1.24 -14.17
N LEU A 199 -4.82 -1.14 -15.50
CA LEU A 199 -6.02 -0.54 -16.10
C LEU A 199 -7.29 -1.32 -15.76
N PHE A 200 -7.21 -2.65 -15.77
CA PHE A 200 -8.32 -3.50 -15.33
C PHE A 200 -8.66 -3.25 -13.85
N ASN A 201 -7.65 -3.25 -12.97
CA ASN A 201 -7.83 -2.98 -11.54
C ASN A 201 -8.48 -1.60 -11.30
N LEU A 202 -8.06 -0.58 -12.06
CA LEU A 202 -8.64 0.75 -12.02
C LEU A 202 -10.12 0.74 -12.47
N ALA A 203 -10.42 0.11 -13.60
CA ALA A 203 -11.77 0.02 -14.14
C ALA A 203 -12.72 -0.70 -13.17
N THR A 204 -12.31 -1.84 -12.60
CA THR A 204 -13.10 -2.58 -11.61
C THR A 204 -13.28 -1.79 -10.32
N SER A 205 -12.26 -1.06 -9.87
CA SER A 205 -12.36 -0.19 -8.70
C SER A 205 -13.38 0.94 -8.89
N ILE A 206 -13.37 1.58 -10.07
CA ILE A 206 -14.37 2.61 -10.43
C ILE A 206 -15.78 2.00 -10.50
N PHE A 207 -15.92 0.83 -11.12
CA PHE A 207 -17.20 0.13 -11.23
C PHE A 207 -17.77 -0.24 -9.85
N LEU A 208 -16.95 -0.83 -8.97
CA LEU A 208 -17.33 -1.15 -7.60
C LEU A 208 -17.75 0.09 -6.81
N ASN A 209 -17.00 1.19 -6.94
CA ASN A 209 -17.32 2.44 -6.27
C ASN A 209 -18.68 2.99 -6.74
N LYS A 210 -18.95 2.97 -8.05
CA LYS A 210 -20.24 3.37 -8.61
C LYS A 210 -21.39 2.46 -8.18
N TYR A 211 -21.16 1.14 -8.13
CA TYR A 211 -22.16 0.17 -7.71
C TYR A 211 -22.53 0.35 -6.23
N ASN A 212 -21.52 0.52 -5.36
CA ASN A 212 -21.73 0.77 -3.94
C ASN A 212 -22.45 2.10 -3.68
N ALA A 213 -22.06 3.16 -4.39
CA ALA A 213 -22.79 4.43 -4.31
C ALA A 213 -24.27 4.26 -4.71
N LYS A 214 -24.56 3.52 -5.78
CA LYS A 214 -25.95 3.27 -6.22
C LYS A 214 -26.77 2.49 -5.18
N LEU A 215 -26.14 1.58 -4.43
CA LEU A 215 -26.79 0.84 -3.34
C LEU A 215 -27.07 1.74 -2.12
N GLU A 216 -26.19 2.70 -1.81
CA GLU A 216 -26.44 3.70 -0.76
C GLU A 216 -27.57 4.67 -1.13
N TYR A 217 -27.76 4.98 -2.42
CA TYR A 217 -28.86 5.83 -2.92
C TYR A 217 -30.18 5.09 -3.19
N GLN A 218 -30.24 3.77 -3.07
CA GLN A 218 -31.51 3.03 -3.12
C GLN A 218 -32.16 3.03 -1.72
N PRO A 219 -33.32 3.69 -1.52
CA PRO A 219 -34.06 3.61 -0.26
C PRO A 219 -34.82 2.28 -0.20
N SER A 220 -34.09 1.17 -0.08
CA SER A 220 -34.70 -0.17 0.04
C SER A 220 -33.82 -1.16 0.82
N HIS A 221 -33.02 -0.66 1.76
CA HIS A 221 -32.56 -1.46 2.90
C HIS A 221 -32.41 -0.65 4.20
N SER A 222 -33.16 0.46 4.32
CA SER A 222 -33.32 1.27 5.53
C SER A 222 -34.48 0.79 6.42
N SER A 223 -34.86 -0.49 6.36
CA SER A 223 -35.92 -1.07 7.20
C SER A 223 -35.45 -2.17 8.15
N LEU A 224 -34.13 -2.34 8.39
CA LEU A 224 -33.65 -3.26 9.43
C LEU A 224 -32.68 -2.68 10.47
N CYS A 225 -32.48 -1.36 10.50
CA CYS A 225 -31.95 -0.71 11.69
C CYS A 225 -32.84 0.46 12.07
N SER A 226 -33.64 0.21 13.11
CA SER A 226 -34.32 1.15 14.01
C SER A 226 -35.44 2.04 13.46
N SER A 227 -36.68 1.54 13.52
CA SER A 227 -37.77 2.33 14.15
C SER A 227 -37.64 2.20 15.68
N PRO A 228 -37.96 3.24 16.45
CA PRO A 228 -39.36 3.62 16.64
C PRO A 228 -39.66 5.07 16.22
N SER A 229 -40.61 5.23 15.28
CA SER A 229 -41.53 6.37 15.25
C SER A 229 -42.40 6.31 16.53
N SER A 230 -42.61 7.39 17.29
CA SER A 230 -43.46 8.51 16.90
C SER A 230 -43.24 9.75 17.79
N SER A 231 -43.05 10.91 17.16
CA SER A 231 -43.36 12.25 17.72
C SER A 231 -44.90 12.51 17.62
N PRO A 232 -45.52 13.67 17.99
CA PRO A 232 -44.93 14.95 18.45
C PRO A 232 -45.73 15.77 19.53
N THR A 233 -45.05 16.81 20.05
CA THR A 233 -45.54 18.16 20.48
C THR A 233 -46.56 18.36 21.61
N VAL A 234 -46.21 19.26 22.54
CA VAL A 234 -46.91 20.51 22.99
C VAL A 234 -46.61 20.78 24.48
N SER A 235 -45.96 21.91 24.79
CA SER A 235 -45.98 22.53 26.13
C SER A 235 -47.24 23.39 26.27
N PRO A 236 -47.85 23.48 27.47
CA PRO A 236 -47.51 24.58 28.39
C PRO A 236 -47.48 24.21 29.89
N LYS A 237 -46.71 24.98 30.68
CA LYS A 237 -46.79 25.13 32.16
C LYS A 237 -48.22 25.51 32.60
N PRO A 238 -48.69 25.30 33.87
CA PRO A 238 -48.04 25.86 35.09
C PRO A 238 -48.28 25.15 36.46
N ASN A 239 -47.67 25.74 37.50
CA ASN A 239 -47.95 25.68 38.96
C ASN A 239 -47.45 24.45 39.76
N LEU A 240 -46.49 24.60 40.70
CA LEU A 240 -46.45 25.32 41.99
C LEU A 240 -47.04 24.48 43.13
N ILE A 241 -46.17 24.08 44.08
CA ILE A 241 -46.33 23.97 45.56
C ILE A 241 -45.44 22.82 46.12
N ASP A 242 -44.40 23.24 46.82
CA ASP A 242 -43.54 22.57 47.83
C ASP A 242 -44.33 22.28 49.14
N PRO A 243 -43.77 21.78 50.28
CA PRO A 243 -42.60 20.90 50.57
C PRO A 243 -42.85 19.90 51.76
N LYS A 244 -41.76 19.25 52.24
CA LYS A 244 -41.50 18.60 53.57
C LYS A 244 -42.07 17.18 53.83
N SER A 245 -41.47 16.28 54.61
CA SER A 245 -40.15 16.10 55.26
C SER A 245 -40.13 14.78 56.06
N SER A 246 -38.93 14.31 56.46
CA SER A 246 -38.64 13.41 57.63
C SER A 246 -38.68 11.88 57.36
N LEU A 247 -37.85 10.99 57.95
CA LEU A 247 -36.74 11.11 58.92
C LEU A 247 -35.93 9.77 59.01
N ALA A 248 -34.60 9.88 59.14
CA ALA A 248 -33.61 9.14 59.98
C ALA A 248 -33.59 7.58 60.15
N SER A 249 -32.43 6.92 59.92
CA SER A 249 -31.43 6.36 60.90
C SER A 249 -31.78 4.96 61.45
N GLN A 250 -30.93 3.94 61.70
CA GLN A 250 -29.48 3.68 61.77
C GLN A 250 -29.27 2.11 61.87
N PRO A 251 -28.04 1.54 61.79
CA PRO A 251 -27.66 0.11 61.98
C PRO A 251 -27.29 -0.17 63.48
N PRO A 252 -26.54 -1.21 63.97
CA PRO A 252 -25.79 -2.36 63.37
C PRO A 252 -25.91 -3.74 64.11
N ASN A 253 -25.30 -4.82 63.60
CA ASN A 253 -24.46 -5.77 64.40
C ASN A 253 -23.88 -6.97 63.60
N ARG A 254 -22.55 -7.14 63.71
CA ARG A 254 -21.76 -8.40 63.58
C ARG A 254 -21.90 -9.19 64.91
N PRO A 255 -21.52 -10.50 65.10
CA PRO A 255 -20.20 -11.04 64.70
C PRO A 255 -20.03 -12.58 64.49
N LYS A 256 -18.80 -12.98 64.04
CA LYS A 256 -18.04 -14.24 64.30
C LYS A 256 -18.61 -15.57 63.73
N LYS A 257 -17.89 -16.62 63.34
CA LYS A 257 -16.46 -17.04 63.40
C LYS A 257 -16.30 -18.30 62.50
N ASN A 258 -15.11 -18.48 61.92
CA ASN A 258 -14.33 -19.70 61.64
C ASN A 258 -15.01 -21.06 61.28
N THR A 259 -14.46 -21.75 60.26
CA THR A 259 -13.79 -23.09 60.29
C THR A 259 -13.47 -23.49 58.82
N LEU A 260 -12.22 -23.46 58.33
CA LEU A 260 -11.17 -24.50 58.29
C LEU A 260 -11.51 -25.82 57.56
N LEU A 261 -10.64 -26.15 56.59
CA LEU A 261 -10.24 -27.48 56.04
C LEU A 261 -11.25 -28.31 55.23
N LYS A 262 -11.00 -28.41 53.91
CA LYS A 262 -10.24 -29.53 53.33
C LYS A 262 -9.69 -29.17 51.95
#